data_AF-A0A430DH00-F1
#
_entry.id   AF-A0A430DH00-F1
#
_cell.length_a   1.000
_cell.length_b   1.000
_cell.length_c   1.000
_cell.angle_alpha   90.00
_cell.angle_beta   90.00
_cell.angle_gamma   90.00
#
_symmetry.space_group_name_H-M   'P 1'
#
loop_
_entity.id
_entity.type
_entity.pdbx_description
1 polymer ?
#
loop_
_entity_poly.entity_id
_entity_poly.type
_entity_poly.pdbx_seq_one_letter_code
_entity_poly.pdbx_strand_id
1 'polypeptide(L)'
;MAGGIAAAGVPRWISWWFRGAAIFGLVALLPQYLLPQPAGAELVAYGFIGTAAAFQLVFWVIAGDPVRYRALMLPSVAEKLAFGVPALLLFASGKAPAPVLLFGAIDLLLGLGFFLAWRAIPIHRA
;
A
#
# COMPACT_ATOMS: atom_id res chain seq x y z
N MET A 1 -17.65 -6.95 38.77
CA MET A 1 -17.70 -8.15 37.91
C MET A 1 -17.23 -7.76 36.52
N ALA A 2 -16.03 -8.21 36.16
CA ALA A 2 -15.37 -7.91 34.90
C ALA A 2 -15.91 -8.85 33.80
N GLY A 3 -16.43 -8.27 32.72
CA GLY A 3 -16.88 -9.00 31.54
C GLY A 3 -16.94 -8.13 30.28
N GLY A 4 -16.12 -7.07 30.25
CA GLY A 4 -16.04 -6.15 29.12
C GLY A 4 -15.10 -6.67 28.03
N ILE A 5 -15.59 -6.67 26.80
CA ILE A 5 -14.80 -6.50 25.56
C ILE A 5 -13.85 -7.66 25.19
N ALA A 6 -14.31 -8.92 25.24
CA ALA A 6 -13.51 -10.07 24.82
C ALA A 6 -13.88 -10.67 23.44
N ALA A 7 -14.75 -10.05 22.63
CA ALA A 7 -15.31 -10.72 21.45
C ALA A 7 -15.42 -9.91 20.15
N ALA A 8 -14.68 -8.80 19.98
CA ALA A 8 -14.59 -8.17 18.67
C ALA A 8 -13.45 -8.82 17.87
N GLY A 9 -13.75 -9.89 17.14
CA GLY A 9 -12.81 -10.49 16.19
C GLY A 9 -12.33 -9.46 15.17
N VAL A 10 -11.14 -9.66 14.60
CA VAL A 10 -10.57 -8.72 13.62
C VAL A 10 -11.51 -8.59 12.41
N PRO A 11 -11.84 -7.35 11.99
CA PRO A 11 -12.74 -7.15 10.87
C PRO A 11 -12.22 -7.79 9.59
N ARG A 12 -13.03 -8.66 8.95
CA ARG A 12 -12.66 -9.37 7.72
C ARG A 12 -12.29 -8.44 6.56
N TRP A 13 -12.83 -7.21 6.55
CA TRP A 13 -12.54 -6.23 5.51
C TRP A 13 -11.05 -5.90 5.44
N ILE A 14 -10.30 -5.99 6.54
CA ILE A 14 -8.87 -5.69 6.57
C ILE A 14 -8.10 -6.66 5.66
N SER A 15 -8.32 -7.96 5.80
CA SER A 15 -7.69 -8.96 4.93
C SER A 15 -8.06 -8.75 3.46
N TRP A 16 -9.32 -8.45 3.17
CA TRP A 16 -9.76 -8.18 1.79
C TRP A 16 -9.15 -6.91 1.21
N TRP A 17 -9.01 -5.86 2.01
CA TRP A 17 -8.40 -4.60 1.61
C TRP A 17 -6.95 -4.79 1.22
N PHE A 18 -6.15 -5.47 2.04
CA PHE A 18 -4.75 -5.74 1.74
C PHE A 18 -4.58 -6.70 0.55
N ARG A 19 -5.44 -7.71 0.38
CA ARG A 19 -5.44 -8.56 -0.83
C ARG A 19 -5.76 -7.76 -2.08
N GLY A 20 -6.80 -6.92 -2.03
CA GLY A 20 -7.18 -6.04 -3.13
C GLY A 20 -6.04 -5.11 -3.52
N ALA A 21 -5.39 -4.48 -2.53
CA ALA A 21 -4.24 -3.62 -2.74
C ALA A 21 -3.06 -4.38 -3.39
N ALA A 22 -2.75 -5.59 -2.90
CA ALA A 22 -1.67 -6.42 -3.46
C ALA A 22 -1.92 -6.77 -4.93
N ILE A 23 -3.13 -7.24 -5.26
CA ILE A 23 -3.49 -7.62 -6.64
C ILE A 23 -3.46 -6.39 -7.54
N PHE A 24 -4.10 -5.31 -7.12
CA PHE A 24 -4.14 -4.06 -7.87
C PHE A 24 -2.72 -3.54 -8.14
N GLY A 25 -1.87 -3.49 -7.12
CA GLY A 25 -0.49 -3.02 -7.26
C GLY A 25 0.33 -3.87 -8.22
N LEU A 26 0.21 -5.21 -8.15
CA LEU A 26 0.92 -6.10 -9.08
C LEU A 26 0.44 -5.91 -10.52
N VAL A 27 -0.87 -5.78 -10.74
CA VAL A 27 -1.45 -5.53 -12.06
C VAL A 27 -1.02 -4.15 -12.60
N ALA A 28 -0.89 -3.14 -11.74
CA ALA A 28 -0.44 -1.82 -12.14
C ALA A 28 1.08 -1.76 -12.44
N LEU A 29 1.89 -2.51 -11.68
CA LEU A 29 3.35 -2.41 -11.73
C LEU A 29 4.00 -3.38 -12.72
N LEU A 30 3.63 -4.67 -12.70
CA LEU A 30 4.35 -5.69 -13.45
C LEU A 30 4.33 -5.49 -14.97
N PRO A 31 3.22 -5.06 -15.61
CA PRO A 31 3.23 -4.79 -17.05
C PRO A 31 4.22 -3.69 -17.45
N GLN A 32 4.62 -2.80 -16.54
CA GLN A 32 5.55 -1.71 -16.84
C GLN A 32 6.94 -2.22 -17.21
N TYR A 33 7.34 -3.42 -16.76
CA TYR A 33 8.59 -4.06 -17.20
C TYR A 33 8.66 -4.30 -18.71
N LEU A 34 7.52 -4.37 -19.38
CA LEU A 34 7.42 -4.64 -20.82
C LEU A 34 7.39 -3.35 -21.66
N LEU A 35 7.35 -2.19 -21.01
CA LEU A 35 7.31 -0.88 -21.68
C LEU A 35 8.72 -0.29 -21.79
N PRO A 36 8.97 0.56 -22.81
CA PRO A 36 10.22 1.31 -22.89
C PRO A 36 10.44 2.16 -21.65
N GLN A 37 11.61 2.01 -21.02
CA GLN A 37 11.99 2.83 -19.87
C GLN A 37 12.72 4.12 -20.31
N PRO A 38 12.72 5.17 -19.48
CA PRO A 38 13.42 6.40 -19.81
C PRO A 38 14.92 6.17 -19.99
N ALA A 39 15.46 6.63 -21.12
CA ALA A 39 16.87 6.48 -21.46
C ALA A 39 17.77 7.14 -20.40
N GLY A 40 18.76 6.40 -19.91
CA GLY A 40 19.68 6.86 -18.86
C GLY A 40 19.11 6.83 -17.43
N ALA A 41 17.87 6.38 -17.24
CA ALA A 41 17.24 6.19 -15.94
C ALA A 41 16.58 4.81 -15.78
N GLU A 42 16.97 3.85 -16.62
CA GLU A 42 16.38 2.51 -16.68
C GLU A 42 16.52 1.80 -15.34
N LEU A 43 17.69 1.87 -14.69
CA LEU A 43 17.90 1.26 -13.38
C LEU A 43 16.99 1.86 -12.31
N VAL A 44 16.77 3.18 -12.33
CA VAL A 44 15.86 3.85 -11.39
C VAL A 44 14.43 3.38 -11.61
N ALA A 45 14.01 3.27 -12.88
CA ALA A 45 12.67 2.81 -13.22
C ALA A 45 12.45 1.34 -12.85
N TYR A 46 13.34 0.43 -13.24
CA TYR A 46 13.26 -0.98 -12.88
C TYR A 46 13.38 -1.22 -11.37
N GLY A 47 14.24 -0.46 -10.70
CA GLY A 47 14.37 -0.47 -9.24
C GLY A 47 13.08 -0.06 -8.56
N PHE A 48 12.45 1.04 -8.99
CA PHE A 48 11.15 1.46 -8.48
C PHE A 48 10.08 0.39 -8.68
N ILE A 49 9.92 -0.12 -9.91
CA ILE A 49 8.90 -1.13 -10.22
C ILE A 49 9.10 -2.36 -9.33
N GLY A 50 10.34 -2.84 -9.20
CA GLY A 50 10.66 -4.05 -8.43
C GLY A 50 10.46 -3.87 -6.93
N THR A 51 10.94 -2.76 -6.37
CA THR A 51 10.76 -2.45 -4.94
C THR A 51 9.29 -2.24 -4.60
N ALA A 52 8.53 -1.52 -5.44
CA ALA A 52 7.09 -1.34 -5.25
C ALA A 52 6.34 -2.67 -5.38
N ALA A 53 6.73 -3.55 -6.32
CA ALA A 53 6.16 -4.88 -6.48
C ALA A 53 6.43 -5.77 -5.24
N ALA A 54 7.62 -5.67 -4.64
CA ALA A 54 7.96 -6.40 -3.42
C ALA A 54 7.03 -6.02 -2.24
N PHE A 55 6.64 -4.75 -2.11
CA PHE A 55 5.66 -4.34 -1.11
C PHE A 55 4.26 -4.94 -1.34
N GLN A 56 3.89 -5.26 -2.58
CA GLN A 56 2.63 -5.97 -2.83
C GLN A 56 2.65 -7.37 -2.22
N LEU A 57 3.82 -8.03 -2.14
CA LEU A 57 3.99 -9.28 -1.41
C LEU A 57 3.84 -9.08 0.09
N VAL A 58 4.34 -7.96 0.64
CA VAL A 58 4.11 -7.59 2.04
C VAL A 58 2.61 -7.44 2.32
N PHE A 59 1.86 -6.80 1.43
CA PHE A 59 0.41 -6.67 1.58
C PHE A 59 -0.29 -8.03 1.53
N TRP A 60 0.17 -8.94 0.68
CA TRP A 60 -0.32 -10.32 0.64
C TRP A 60 -0.10 -11.06 1.96
N VAL A 61 1.09 -10.92 2.56
CA VAL A 61 1.44 -11.48 3.87
C VAL A 61 0.55 -10.90 4.97
N ILE A 62 0.40 -9.57 5.02
CA ILE A 62 -0.49 -8.89 5.99
C ILE A 62 -1.91 -9.42 5.87
N ALA A 63 -2.42 -9.59 4.65
CA ALA A 63 -3.78 -10.07 4.44
C ALA A 63 -4.02 -11.50 4.96
N GLY A 64 -2.97 -12.34 5.01
CA GLY A 64 -3.02 -13.69 5.54
C GLY A 64 -3.22 -13.73 7.06
N ASP A 65 -2.57 -12.82 7.78
CA ASP A 65 -2.69 -12.69 9.24
C ASP A 65 -2.51 -11.21 9.68
N PRO A 66 -3.58 -10.40 9.62
CA PRO A 66 -3.48 -8.97 9.88
C PRO A 66 -3.09 -8.64 11.33
N VAL A 67 -3.40 -9.52 12.29
CA VAL A 67 -3.06 -9.34 13.70
C VAL A 67 -1.56 -9.49 13.89
N ARG A 68 -1.00 -10.61 13.40
CA ARG A 68 0.42 -10.90 13.51
C ARG A 68 1.29 -9.86 12.81
N TYR A 69 0.86 -9.39 11.65
CA TYR A 69 1.62 -8.46 10.82
C TYR A 69 1.19 -7.00 10.95
N ARG A 70 0.42 -6.66 12.00
CA ARG A 70 -0.05 -5.29 12.28
C ARG A 70 1.06 -4.25 12.21
N ALA A 71 2.25 -4.56 12.72
CA ALA A 71 3.38 -3.63 12.71
C ALA A 71 3.79 -3.18 11.30
N LEU A 72 3.59 -4.01 10.28
CA LEU A 72 3.93 -3.70 8.88
C LEU A 72 2.94 -2.75 8.22
N MET A 73 1.77 -2.50 8.83
CA MET A 73 0.78 -1.58 8.25
C MET A 73 1.28 -0.14 8.22
N LEU A 74 2.04 0.33 9.21
CA LEU A 74 2.59 1.69 9.21
C LEU A 74 3.70 1.89 8.15
N PRO A 75 4.69 0.98 8.00
CA PRO A 75 5.57 0.97 6.83
C PRO A 75 4.82 0.93 5.50
N SER A 76 3.68 0.22 5.43
CA SER A 76 2.83 0.19 4.23
C SER A 76 2.18 1.56 3.96
N VAL A 77 1.80 2.33 4.99
CA VAL A 77 1.38 3.73 4.82
C VAL A 77 2.54 4.56 4.25
N ALA A 78 3.74 4.39 4.79
CA ALA A 78 4.92 5.12 4.31
C ALA A 78 5.23 4.82 2.84
N GLU A 79 5.12 3.56 2.40
CA GLU A 79 5.25 3.19 0.98
C GLU A 79 4.24 3.94 0.11
N LYS A 80 2.97 3.98 0.52
CA LYS A 80 1.92 4.69 -0.23
C LYS A 80 2.15 6.20 -0.29
N LEU A 81 2.64 6.79 0.80
CA LEU A 81 3.00 8.22 0.82
C LEU A 81 4.21 8.51 -0.07
N ALA A 82 5.18 7.59 -0.15
CA ALA A 82 6.41 7.77 -0.91
C ALA A 82 6.16 7.90 -2.42
N PHE A 83 5.08 7.32 -2.94
CA PHE A 83 4.64 7.55 -4.32
C PHE A 83 3.52 8.59 -4.42
N GLY A 84 2.48 8.45 -3.60
CA GLY A 84 1.27 9.27 -3.70
C GLY A 84 1.51 10.77 -3.51
N VAL A 85 2.34 11.16 -2.53
CA VAL A 85 2.60 12.59 -2.27
C VAL A 85 3.41 13.22 -3.43
N PRO A 86 4.56 12.66 -3.86
CA PRO A 86 5.26 13.19 -5.03
C PRO A 86 4.41 13.21 -6.30
N ALA A 87 3.58 12.19 -6.54
CA ALA A 87 2.71 12.12 -7.71
C ALA A 87 1.74 13.32 -7.77
N LEU A 88 1.10 13.66 -6.65
CA LEU A 88 0.20 14.81 -6.54
C LEU A 88 0.96 16.13 -6.75
N LEU A 89 2.12 16.30 -6.11
CA LEU A 89 2.92 17.53 -6.21
C LEU A 89 3.48 17.76 -7.63
N LEU A 90 3.95 16.69 -8.28
CA LEU A 90 4.45 16.77 -9.65
C LEU A 90 3.33 17.08 -10.64
N PHE A 91 2.15 16.48 -10.48
CA PHE A 91 0.99 16.82 -11.31
C PHE A 91 0.55 18.27 -11.09
N ALA A 92 0.40 18.70 -9.83
CA ALA A 92 0.00 20.07 -9.48
C ALA A 92 0.98 21.13 -10.00
N SER A 93 2.25 20.76 -10.19
CA SER A 93 3.28 21.63 -10.77
C SER A 93 3.46 21.47 -12.28
N GLY A 94 2.57 20.76 -12.97
CA GLY A 94 2.59 20.57 -14.42
C GLY A 94 3.70 19.64 -14.94
N LYS A 95 4.36 18.88 -14.04
CA LYS A 95 5.49 18.01 -14.35
C LYS A 95 5.13 16.53 -14.51
N ALA A 96 3.88 16.16 -14.26
CA ALA A 96 3.42 14.79 -14.43
C ALA A 96 2.08 14.74 -15.20
N PRO A 97 1.84 13.69 -16.01
CA PRO A 97 0.60 13.53 -16.74
C PRO A 97 -0.54 13.02 -15.82
N ALA A 98 -1.78 13.17 -16.26
CA ALA A 98 -2.97 12.80 -15.49
C ALA A 98 -3.00 11.36 -14.94
N PRO A 99 -2.49 10.32 -15.65
CA PRO A 99 -2.41 8.97 -15.08
C PRO A 99 -1.59 8.91 -13.78
N VAL A 100 -0.52 9.70 -13.66
CA VAL A 100 0.30 9.75 -12.43
C VAL A 100 -0.52 10.28 -11.25
N LEU A 101 -1.35 11.30 -11.46
CA LEU A 101 -2.28 11.79 -10.44
C LEU A 101 -3.26 10.69 -10.00
N LEU A 102 -3.86 9.99 -10.97
CA LEU A 102 -4.84 8.94 -10.69
C LEU A 102 -4.24 7.85 -9.81
N PHE A 103 -3.09 7.30 -10.20
CA PHE A 103 -2.42 6.26 -9.42
C PHE A 103 -1.94 6.79 -8.06
N GLY A 104 -1.43 8.02 -7.99
CA GLY A 104 -1.06 8.66 -6.74
C GLY A 104 -2.23 8.81 -5.77
N ALA A 105 -3.40 9.23 -6.27
CA ALA A 105 -4.62 9.35 -5.47
C ALA A 105 -5.11 7.98 -4.96
N ILE A 106 -5.06 6.95 -5.79
CA ILE A 106 -5.38 5.57 -5.38
C ILE A 106 -4.43 5.11 -4.27
N ASP A 107 -3.13 5.37 -4.40
CA ASP A 107 -2.16 5.02 -3.38
C ASP A 107 -2.44 5.71 -2.04
N LEU A 108 -2.79 7.01 -2.05
CA LEU A 108 -3.17 7.73 -0.83
C LEU A 108 -4.45 7.17 -0.18
N LEU A 109 -5.44 6.77 -0.99
CA LEU A 109 -6.66 6.12 -0.50
C LEU A 109 -6.36 4.75 0.13
N LEU A 110 -5.50 3.95 -0.52
CA LEU A 110 -5.04 2.67 0.03
C LEU A 110 -4.26 2.88 1.33
N GLY A 111 -3.35 3.84 1.37
CA GLY A 111 -2.57 4.22 2.54
C GLY A 111 -3.45 4.68 3.72
N LEU A 112 -4.49 5.47 3.46
CA LEU A 112 -5.50 5.80 4.46
C LEU A 112 -6.18 4.54 4.99
N GLY A 113 -6.58 3.62 4.12
CA GLY A 113 -7.15 2.33 4.51
C GLY A 113 -6.19 1.48 5.37
N PHE A 114 -4.89 1.47 5.07
CA PHE A 114 -3.87 0.78 5.87
C PHE A 114 -3.74 1.40 7.27
N PHE A 115 -3.78 2.72 7.36
CA PHE A 115 -3.76 3.41 8.65
C PHE A 115 -5.01 3.11 9.48
N LEU A 116 -6.19 3.12 8.87
CA LEU A 116 -7.45 2.78 9.54
C LEU A 116 -7.45 1.32 10.01
N ALA A 117 -6.92 0.39 9.21
CA ALA A 117 -6.75 -1.02 9.60
C ALA A 117 -5.82 -1.16 10.82
N TRP A 118 -4.70 -0.44 10.84
CA TRP A 118 -3.76 -0.44 11.97
C TRP A 118 -4.42 0.04 13.27
N ARG A 119 -5.26 1.07 13.19
CA ARG A 119 -6.02 1.58 14.33
C ARG A 119 -7.11 0.61 14.80
N ALA A 120 -7.72 -0.13 13.88
CA ALA A 120 -8.80 -1.06 14.19
C ALA A 120 -8.32 -2.34 14.91
N ILE A 121 -7.06 -2.73 14.75
CA ILE A 121 -6.49 -3.89 15.44
C ILE A 121 -5.86 -3.44 16.77
N PRO A 122 -6.36 -3.89 17.94
CA PRO A 122 -5.77 -3.56 19.23
C PRO A 122 -4.42 -4.26 19.45
N ILE A 123 -3.54 -3.63 20.24
CA ILE A 123 -2.32 -4.29 20.73
C ILE A 123 -2.73 -5.17 21.90
N HIS A 124 -2.69 -6.49 21.74
CA HIS A 124 -2.74 -7.39 22.88
C HIS A 124 -1.43 -7.20 23.67
N ARG A 125 -1.49 -6.45 24.77
CA ARG A 125 -0.44 -6.49 25.78
C ARG A 125 -0.58 -7.83 26.49
N ALA A 126 0.43 -8.68 26.33
CA ALA A 126 0.62 -9.85 27.17
C ALA A 126 0.85 -9.42 28.63
#